data_AF-A0A2P8VM26-F1
#
_entry.id   AF-A0A2P8VM26-F1
#
_cell.length_a   1.000
_cell.length_b   1.000
_cell.length_c   1.000
_cell.angle_alpha   90.00
_cell.angle_beta   90.00
_cell.angle_gamma   90.00
#
_symmetry.space_group_name_H-M   'P 1'
#
loop_
_entity.id
_entity.type
_entity.pdbx_description
1 polymer ?
#
loop_
_entity_poly.entity_id
_entity_poly.type
_entity_poly.pdbx_seq_one_letter_code
_entity_poly.pdbx_strand_id
1 'polypeptide(L)'
;MHKRLIAGVIAAASCGYLLWQYFTPVEVVAVHDSNTILVRHFPYLKSRQIAWWEANKDMIQAKYGIPNKNESNYYSAVIMDFGEGYRIDRGTDEDSDLLCFDDMSVDARCIEKNTHLWIRFNQKTGMFYR
;
A
#
# COMPACT_ATOMS: atom_id res chain seq x y z
N MET A 1 1.46 41.34 -9.83
CA MET A 1 1.87 40.92 -8.47
C MET A 1 1.18 39.64 -8.00
N HIS A 2 -0.15 39.52 -8.08
CA HIS A 2 -0.88 38.31 -7.63
C HIS A 2 -0.40 36.99 -8.23
N LYS A 3 -0.09 36.92 -9.53
CA LYS A 3 0.41 35.69 -10.17
C LYS A 3 1.74 35.17 -9.59
N ARG A 4 2.65 36.08 -9.21
CA ARG A 4 3.96 35.72 -8.61
C ARG A 4 3.79 35.26 -7.17
N LEU A 5 2.89 35.90 -6.41
CA LEU A 5 2.52 35.48 -5.06
C LEU A 5 1.87 34.08 -5.08
N ILE A 6 0.90 33.86 -5.97
CA ILE A 6 0.23 32.56 -6.14
C ILE A 6 1.25 31.46 -6.48
N ALA A 7 2.14 31.71 -7.45
CA ALA A 7 3.18 30.74 -7.81
C ALA A 7 4.11 30.41 -6.62
N GLY A 8 4.48 31.42 -5.82
CA GLY A 8 5.27 31.23 -4.61
C GLY A 8 4.57 30.34 -3.57
N VAL A 9 3.27 30.55 -3.34
CA VAL A 9 2.48 29.72 -2.41
C VAL A 9 2.40 28.27 -2.89
N ILE A 10 2.13 28.05 -4.19
CA ILE A 10 2.05 26.69 -4.75
C ILE A 10 3.39 25.96 -4.60
N ALA A 11 4.51 26.65 -4.88
CA ALA A 11 5.84 26.07 -4.73
C ALA A 11 6.14 25.68 -3.26
N ALA A 12 5.86 26.59 -2.31
CA ALA A 12 6.06 26.32 -0.90
C ALA A 12 5.19 25.15 -0.39
N ALA A 13 3.92 25.11 -0.78
CA ALA A 13 3.01 24.01 -0.43
C ALA A 13 3.49 22.66 -1.01
N SER A 14 3.94 22.66 -2.27
CA SER A 14 4.46 21.46 -2.94
C SER A 14 5.73 20.95 -2.25
N CYS A 15 6.68 21.84 -1.92
CA CYS A 15 7.89 21.48 -1.18
C CYS A 15 7.57 20.95 0.22
N GLY A 16 6.65 21.60 0.94
CA GLY A 16 6.20 21.15 2.26
C GLY A 16 5.59 19.75 2.21
N TYR A 17 4.72 19.49 1.22
CA TYR A 17 4.11 18.17 1.02
C TYR A 17 5.15 17.09 0.70
N LEU A 18 6.11 17.37 -0.16
CA LEU A 18 7.19 16.44 -0.50
C LEU A 18 8.10 16.14 0.69
N LEU A 19 8.41 17.15 1.51
CA LEU A 19 9.19 16.96 2.74
C LEU A 19 8.42 16.11 3.75
N TRP A 20 7.13 16.40 3.96
CA TRP A 20 6.29 15.59 4.85
C TRP A 20 6.23 14.13 4.40
N GLN A 21 6.00 13.87 3.11
CA GLN A 21 6.06 12.54 2.51
C GLN A 21 7.45 11.87 2.58
N TYR A 22 8.52 12.65 2.69
CA TYR A 22 9.87 12.11 2.83
C TYR A 22 10.15 11.63 4.26
N PHE A 23 9.70 12.39 5.26
CA PHE A 23 9.96 12.12 6.67
C PHE A 23 8.91 11.25 7.36
N THR A 24 7.71 11.12 6.79
CA THR A 24 6.67 10.27 7.36
C THR A 24 6.98 8.80 7.04
N PRO A 25 7.24 7.95 8.03
CA PRO A 25 7.50 6.54 7.79
C PRO A 25 6.23 5.83 7.34
N VAL A 26 6.40 4.80 6.51
CA VAL A 26 5.30 3.91 6.16
C VAL A 26 4.91 3.11 7.39
N GLU A 27 3.62 3.11 7.68
CA GLU A 27 3.03 2.31 8.74
C GLU A 27 2.41 1.06 8.11
N VAL A 28 2.81 -0.13 8.56
CA VAL A 28 2.13 -1.39 8.21
C VAL A 28 1.03 -1.63 9.24
N VAL A 29 -0.21 -1.45 8.81
CA VAL A 29 -1.40 -1.53 9.68
C VAL A 29 -1.77 -2.98 9.94
N ALA A 30 -1.93 -3.76 8.87
CA ALA A 30 -2.37 -5.15 8.94
C ALA A 30 -1.88 -5.94 7.73
N VAL A 31 -1.94 -7.26 7.85
CA VAL A 31 -1.68 -8.21 6.78
C VAL A 31 -2.84 -9.20 6.72
N HIS A 32 -3.42 -9.38 5.54
CA HIS A 32 -4.57 -10.25 5.29
C HIS A 32 -4.31 -11.20 4.12
N ASP A 33 -5.12 -12.27 4.07
CA ASP A 33 -5.25 -13.21 2.95
C ASP A 33 -3.90 -13.73 2.40
N SER A 34 -2.93 -13.90 3.29
CA SER A 34 -1.56 -14.41 3.02
C SER A 34 -0.69 -13.58 2.06
N ASN A 35 -1.19 -12.47 1.50
CA ASN A 35 -0.40 -11.65 0.57
C ASN A 35 -0.78 -10.16 0.51
N THR A 36 -1.81 -9.72 1.23
CA THR A 36 -2.26 -8.32 1.21
C THR A 36 -1.69 -7.58 2.41
N ILE A 37 -1.01 -6.46 2.17
CA ILE A 37 -0.38 -5.61 3.19
C ILE A 37 -1.10 -4.27 3.18
N LEU A 38 -1.72 -3.91 4.29
CA LEU A 38 -2.38 -2.61 4.46
C LEU A 38 -1.39 -1.61 5.03
N VAL A 39 -1.24 -0.47 4.36
CA VAL A 39 -0.28 0.56 4.77
C VAL A 39 -0.90 1.95 4.88
N ARG A 40 -0.31 2.81 5.71
CA ARG A 40 -0.51 4.26 5.68
C ARG A 40 0.78 4.97 5.27
N HIS A 41 0.62 6.19 4.74
CA HIS A 41 1.73 7.05 4.35
C HIS A 41 2.67 6.41 3.33
N PHE A 42 2.14 5.57 2.44
CA PHE A 42 2.94 4.90 1.44
C PHE A 42 3.51 5.92 0.44
N PRO A 43 4.76 5.74 -0.05
CA PRO A 43 5.35 6.72 -0.97
C PRO A 43 4.54 6.81 -2.25
N TYR A 44 4.33 8.02 -2.75
CA TYR A 44 3.61 8.23 -4.00
C TYR A 44 4.39 7.74 -5.24
N LEU A 45 5.71 7.96 -5.28
CA LEU A 45 6.52 7.62 -6.44
C LEU A 45 6.83 6.12 -6.49
N LYS A 46 6.53 5.47 -7.63
CA LYS A 46 6.77 4.03 -7.83
C LYS A 46 8.19 3.57 -7.49
N SER A 47 9.21 4.38 -7.81
CA SER A 47 10.60 4.09 -7.43
C SER A 47 10.81 4.00 -5.91
N ARG A 48 10.16 4.88 -5.14
CA ARG A 48 10.20 4.87 -3.67
C ARG A 48 9.38 3.74 -3.08
N GLN A 49 8.27 3.38 -3.70
CA GLN A 49 7.47 2.21 -3.30
C GLN A 49 8.29 0.92 -3.42
N ILE A 50 8.97 0.73 -4.55
CA ILE A 50 9.85 -0.42 -4.79
C ILE A 50 11.02 -0.42 -3.80
N ALA A 51 11.67 0.74 -3.60
CA ALA A 51 12.77 0.85 -2.65
C ALA A 51 12.34 0.52 -1.22
N TRP A 52 11.14 0.96 -0.81
CA TRP A 52 10.58 0.61 0.49
C TRP A 52 10.36 -0.89 0.60
N TRP A 53 9.74 -1.51 -0.40
CA TRP A 53 9.51 -2.95 -0.40
C TRP A 53 10.82 -3.73 -0.27
N GLU A 54 11.80 -3.41 -1.10
CA GLU A 54 13.10 -4.08 -1.11
C GLU A 54 13.84 -3.95 0.24
N ALA A 55 13.71 -2.82 0.92
CA ALA A 55 14.33 -2.58 2.22
C ALA A 55 13.59 -3.27 3.39
N ASN A 56 12.31 -3.60 3.24
CA ASN A 56 11.47 -4.07 4.35
C ASN A 56 10.97 -5.52 4.20
N LYS A 57 11.05 -6.11 3.00
CA LYS A 57 10.48 -7.44 2.71
C LYS A 57 10.95 -8.55 3.65
N ASP A 58 12.21 -8.53 4.08
CA ASP A 58 12.74 -9.56 4.98
C ASP A 58 12.18 -9.41 6.40
N MET A 59 12.03 -8.17 6.87
CA MET A 59 11.38 -7.88 8.16
C MET A 59 9.90 -8.26 8.12
N ILE A 60 9.21 -7.93 7.02
CA ILE A 60 7.81 -8.28 6.81
C ILE A 60 7.63 -9.80 6.80
N GLN A 61 8.51 -10.52 6.11
CA GLN A 61 8.51 -11.99 6.08
C GLN A 61 8.73 -12.56 7.47
N ALA A 62 9.68 -12.04 8.24
CA ALA A 62 9.96 -12.52 9.59
C ALA A 62 8.79 -12.27 10.56
N LYS A 63 8.11 -11.13 10.44
CA LYS A 63 7.05 -10.70 11.36
C LYS A 63 5.68 -11.27 11.01
N TYR A 64 5.34 -11.31 9.72
CA TYR A 64 3.99 -11.65 9.24
C TYR A 64 3.95 -12.95 8.43
N GLY A 65 5.11 -13.56 8.12
CA GLY A 65 5.17 -14.80 7.35
C GLY A 65 4.95 -14.62 5.84
N ILE A 66 4.92 -13.39 5.34
CA ILE A 66 4.65 -13.08 3.92
C ILE A 66 5.79 -12.26 3.27
N PRO A 67 6.04 -12.45 1.97
CA PRO A 67 5.30 -13.30 1.05
C PRO A 67 5.71 -14.78 1.12
N ASN A 68 4.72 -15.65 1.32
CA ASN A 68 4.96 -17.09 1.34
C ASN A 68 5.28 -17.60 -0.08
N LYS A 69 6.42 -18.28 -0.23
CA LYS A 69 6.81 -18.91 -1.50
C LYS A 69 6.09 -20.23 -1.66
N ASN A 70 5.44 -20.43 -2.80
CA ASN A 70 4.90 -21.73 -3.15
C ASN A 70 6.01 -22.70 -3.61
N GLU A 71 5.63 -23.96 -3.87
CA GLU A 71 6.55 -25.02 -4.32
C GLU A 71 7.33 -24.68 -5.60
N SER A 72 6.79 -23.79 -6.44
CA SER A 72 7.45 -23.30 -7.67
C SER A 72 8.37 -22.10 -7.42
N ASN A 73 8.71 -21.79 -6.16
CA ASN A 73 9.42 -20.58 -5.75
C ASN A 73 8.77 -19.29 -6.27
N TYR A 74 7.46 -19.30 -6.46
CA TYR A 74 6.69 -18.13 -6.83
C TYR A 74 6.05 -17.53 -5.58
N TYR A 75 6.03 -16.20 -5.52
CA TYR A 75 5.23 -15.48 -4.53
C TYR A 75 4.63 -14.22 -5.13
N SER A 76 3.56 -13.74 -4.49
CA SER A 76 3.01 -12.42 -4.73
C SER A 76 2.74 -11.71 -3.41
N ALA A 77 2.86 -10.39 -3.41
CA ALA A 77 2.37 -9.51 -2.36
C ALA A 77 1.69 -8.31 -3.00
N VAL A 78 0.69 -7.76 -2.32
CA VAL A 78 -0.04 -6.58 -2.76
C VAL A 78 -0.04 -5.58 -1.63
N ILE A 79 0.44 -4.37 -1.91
CA ILE A 79 0.39 -3.25 -0.97
C ILE A 79 -0.85 -2.44 -1.29
N MET A 80 -1.80 -2.41 -0.35
CA MET A 80 -3.05 -1.65 -0.43
C MET A 80 -2.97 -0.45 0.50
N ASP A 81 -3.55 0.67 0.05
CA ASP A 81 -3.80 1.81 0.92
C ASP A 81 -4.85 1.43 1.97
N PHE A 82 -4.57 1.70 3.24
CA PHE A 82 -5.57 1.50 4.29
C PHE A 82 -6.65 2.60 4.28
N GLY A 83 -6.38 3.77 3.68
CA GLY A 83 -7.35 4.85 3.54
C GLY A 83 -7.96 5.28 4.88
N GLU A 84 -9.27 5.43 4.92
CA GLU A 84 -10.01 5.81 6.14
C GLU A 84 -10.19 4.66 7.15
N GLY A 85 -9.63 3.49 6.86
CA GLY A 85 -9.74 2.28 7.68
C GLY A 85 -10.89 1.37 7.31
N TYR A 86 -11.19 0.40 8.18
CA TYR A 86 -12.19 -0.61 7.90
C TYR A 86 -13.61 -0.06 7.86
N ARG A 87 -14.43 -0.65 7.00
CA ARG A 87 -15.82 -0.32 6.72
C ARG A 87 -16.66 -1.58 6.64
N ILE A 88 -17.97 -1.39 6.82
CA ILE A 88 -18.97 -2.45 6.65
C ILE A 88 -19.42 -2.42 5.19
N ASP A 89 -19.36 -3.56 4.53
CA ASP A 89 -20.02 -3.78 3.24
C ASP A 89 -21.54 -3.93 3.48
N ARG A 90 -22.33 -3.02 2.89
CA ARG A 90 -23.79 -3.01 3.03
C ARG A 90 -24.48 -3.72 1.86
N GLY A 91 -23.72 -4.29 0.93
CA GLY A 91 -24.23 -4.96 -0.26
C GLY A 91 -24.88 -3.99 -1.25
N THR A 92 -24.45 -2.73 -1.27
CA THR A 92 -24.98 -1.69 -2.17
C THR A 92 -24.04 -1.44 -3.35
N ASP A 93 -24.52 -0.76 -4.39
CA ASP A 93 -23.67 -0.38 -5.53
C ASP A 93 -22.47 0.50 -5.10
N GLU A 94 -22.62 1.30 -4.03
CA GLU A 94 -21.55 2.11 -3.44
C GLU A 94 -20.44 1.27 -2.80
N ASP A 95 -20.73 0.01 -2.45
CA ASP A 95 -19.77 -0.92 -1.83
C ASP A 95 -19.01 -1.77 -2.86
N SER A 96 -19.31 -1.62 -4.15
CA SER A 96 -18.69 -2.42 -5.23
C SER A 96 -17.17 -2.25 -5.35
N ASP A 97 -16.64 -1.14 -4.81
CA ASP A 97 -15.21 -0.84 -4.76
C ASP A 97 -14.55 -1.25 -3.43
N LEU A 98 -15.24 -2.01 -2.57
CA LEU A 98 -14.65 -2.52 -1.33
C LEU A 98 -13.85 -3.81 -1.56
N LEU A 99 -12.77 -3.94 -0.80
CA LEU A 99 -12.01 -5.19 -0.62
C LEU A 99 -12.25 -5.68 0.81
N CYS A 100 -12.92 -6.82 0.95
CA CYS A 100 -13.23 -7.45 2.24
C CYS A 100 -12.30 -8.62 2.53
N PHE A 101 -11.92 -8.78 3.80
CA PHE A 101 -11.02 -9.82 4.27
C PHE A 101 -11.78 -10.92 5.01
N ASP A 102 -11.55 -12.18 4.63
CA ASP A 102 -12.29 -13.35 5.17
C ASP A 102 -11.71 -13.86 6.50
N ASP A 103 -10.49 -13.47 6.84
CA ASP A 103 -9.85 -13.78 8.12
C ASP A 103 -10.42 -12.97 9.30
N MET A 104 -11.21 -11.93 9.03
CA MET A 104 -11.86 -11.09 10.03
C MET A 104 -13.32 -11.50 10.25
N SER A 105 -13.68 -11.80 11.50
CA SER A 105 -15.04 -12.21 11.89
C SER A 105 -16.00 -11.03 12.19
N VAL A 106 -15.54 -9.79 12.06
CA VAL A 106 -16.32 -8.58 12.35
C VAL A 106 -16.94 -8.03 11.06
N ASP A 107 -18.08 -7.36 11.15
CA ASP A 107 -18.76 -6.79 9.97
C ASP A 107 -17.92 -5.71 9.28
N ALA A 108 -17.19 -4.91 10.06
CA ALA A 108 -16.25 -3.91 9.55
C ALA A 108 -14.92 -4.56 9.13
N ARG A 109 -14.95 -5.32 8.05
CA ARG A 109 -13.81 -6.11 7.53
C ARG A 109 -13.34 -5.70 6.13
N CYS A 110 -13.84 -4.58 5.61
CA CYS A 110 -13.56 -4.16 4.25
C CYS A 110 -12.83 -2.81 4.21
N ILE A 111 -12.06 -2.57 3.17
CA ILE A 111 -11.44 -1.27 2.88
C ILE A 111 -11.82 -0.80 1.49
N GLU A 112 -11.70 0.51 1.24
CA GLU A 112 -11.79 1.02 -0.13
C GLU A 112 -10.60 0.50 -0.95
N LYS A 113 -10.88 -0.06 -2.13
CA LYS A 113 -9.87 -0.72 -2.94
C LYS A 113 -8.98 0.31 -3.64
N ASN A 114 -7.83 0.55 -3.04
CA ASN A 114 -6.79 1.39 -3.63
C ASN A 114 -5.43 0.68 -3.57
N THR A 115 -4.98 0.14 -4.70
CA THR A 115 -3.71 -0.60 -4.76
C THR A 115 -2.54 0.32 -5.06
N HIS A 116 -1.52 0.27 -4.21
CA HIS A 116 -0.28 1.01 -4.44
C HIS A 116 0.74 0.25 -5.27
N LEU A 117 0.97 -1.04 -4.95
CA LEU A 117 2.03 -1.81 -5.59
C LEU A 117 1.69 -3.30 -5.61
N TRP A 118 1.77 -3.89 -6.80
CA TRP A 118 1.77 -5.34 -6.98
C TRP A 118 3.20 -5.84 -7.07
N ILE A 119 3.57 -6.78 -6.22
CA ILE A 119 4.86 -7.45 -6.22
C ILE A 119 4.64 -8.90 -6.64
N ARG A 120 5.44 -9.37 -7.60
CA ARG A 120 5.51 -10.79 -7.95
C ARG A 120 6.97 -11.19 -8.07
N PHE A 121 7.27 -12.39 -7.62
CA PHE A 121 8.55 -13.02 -7.85
C PHE A 121 8.33 -14.37 -8.52
N ASN A 122 9.14 -14.63 -9.53
CA ASN A 122 9.22 -15.94 -10.16
C ASN A 122 10.69 -16.30 -10.32
N GLN A 123 11.06 -17.54 -10.01
CA GLN A 123 12.44 -18.00 -10.11
C GLN A 123 13.05 -17.82 -11.51
N LYS A 124 12.25 -17.92 -12.59
CA LYS A 124 12.72 -17.80 -13.98
C LYS A 124 12.83 -16.36 -14.45
N THR A 125 11.91 -15.48 -14.05
CA THR A 125 11.81 -14.11 -14.59
C THR A 125 12.23 -13.03 -13.58
N GLY A 126 12.49 -13.40 -12.33
CA GLY A 126 12.87 -12.48 -11.26
C GLY A 126 11.71 -11.69 -10.66
N MET A 127 12.03 -10.50 -10.13
CA MET A 127 11.08 -9.58 -9.51
C MET A 127 10.29 -8.79 -10.55
N PHE A 128 9.00 -8.61 -10.29
CA PHE A 128 8.10 -7.81 -11.10
C PHE A 128 7.27 -6.88 -10.21
N TYR A 129 7.19 -5.61 -10.64
CA TYR A 129 6.49 -4.54 -9.93
C TYR A 129 5.45 -3.87 -10.84
N ARG A 130 4.18 -4.02 -10.52
CA ARG A 130 3.09 -3.36 -11.26
C ARG A 130 2.41 -2.30 -10.43
#